data_AF-A0AAD8USN4-F1
#
_entry.id   AF-A0AAD8USN4-F1
#
_cell.length_a   1.000
_cell.length_b   1.000
_cell.length_c   1.000
_cell.angle_alpha   90.00
_cell.angle_beta   90.00
_cell.angle_gamma   90.00
#
_symmetry.space_group_name_H-M   'P 1'
#
loop_
_entity.id
_entity.type
_entity.pdbx_description
1 polymer ?
#
loop_
_entity_poly.entity_id
_entity_poly.type
_entity_poly.pdbx_seq_one_letter_code
_entity_poly.pdbx_strand_id
1 'polypeptide(L)'
;MDPSVGLGLGKTDKEKAEVLLSFQKAIQSQKQTLKLLGVCFDRCVPTPGEVLTTSQQSCLWRCAQRNLETQYFILKRLEGMAAALKPGQ
;
A
#
# COMPACT_ATOMS: atom_id res chain seq x y z
N MET A 1 34.63 35.74 -2.02
CA MET A 1 35.30 34.42 -2.12
C MET A 1 35.16 33.79 -0.75
N ASP A 2 34.03 33.10 -0.53
CA ASP A 2 33.63 32.51 0.76
C ASP A 2 34.26 31.14 1.00
N PRO A 3 34.89 30.92 2.17
CA PRO A 3 35.09 29.58 2.70
C PRO A 3 34.16 29.36 3.90
N SER A 4 33.54 28.17 3.94
CA SER A 4 32.82 27.60 5.10
C SER A 4 31.29 27.68 5.07
N VAL A 5 30.67 27.05 4.07
CA VAL A 5 29.34 26.45 4.23
C VAL A 5 29.50 25.21 5.11
N GLY A 6 29.44 25.40 6.42
CA GLY A 6 29.31 24.32 7.38
C GLY A 6 27.89 23.78 7.34
N LEU A 7 27.65 22.72 6.56
CA LEU A 7 26.43 21.92 6.64
C LEU A 7 26.42 21.22 8.00
N GLY A 8 25.76 21.83 8.98
CA GLY A 8 25.50 21.24 10.29
C GLY A 8 24.69 19.96 10.14
N LEU A 9 25.36 18.82 10.16
CA LEU A 9 24.78 17.47 10.27
C LEU A 9 24.26 17.27 11.69
N GLY A 10 23.15 17.94 12.00
CA GLY A 10 22.42 17.85 13.27
C GLY A 10 20.96 17.51 13.06
N LYS A 11 20.63 16.55 12.19
CA LYS A 11 19.26 16.02 12.06
C LYS A 11 19.01 15.04 13.21
N THR A 12 18.11 15.42 14.13
CA THR A 12 17.75 14.64 15.32
C THR A 12 17.13 13.30 14.93
N ASP A 13 17.42 12.24 15.68
CA ASP A 13 17.02 10.87 15.33
C ASP A 13 15.50 10.67 15.21
N LYS A 14 14.71 11.52 15.89
CA LYS A 14 13.25 11.57 15.78
C LYS A 14 12.78 11.97 14.38
N GLU A 15 13.40 12.99 13.77
CA GLU A 15 13.06 13.44 12.42
C GLU A 15 13.39 12.36 11.38
N LYS A 16 14.54 11.68 11.54
CA LYS A 16 14.93 10.55 10.69
C LYS A 16 13.95 9.38 10.82
N ALA A 17 13.51 9.07 12.03
CA ALA A 17 12.54 8.00 12.28
C ALA A 17 11.16 8.30 11.65
N GLU A 18 10.71 9.55 11.72
CA GLU A 18 9.44 9.98 11.12
C GLU A 18 9.50 9.93 9.58
N VAL A 19 10.60 10.39 8.99
CA VAL A 19 10.85 10.29 7.54
C VAL A 19 10.87 8.82 7.09
N LEU A 20 11.55 7.95 7.83
CA LEU A 20 11.60 6.51 7.52
C LEU A 20 10.20 5.87 7.60
N LEU A 21 9.40 6.20 8.62
CA LEU A 21 8.04 5.70 8.77
C LEU A 21 7.15 6.16 7.61
N SER A 22 7.24 7.43 7.22
CA SER A 22 6.50 7.98 6.07
C SER A 22 6.86 7.25 4.77
N PHE A 23 8.15 7.02 4.54
CA PHE A 23 8.64 6.29 3.38
C PHE A 23 8.17 4.83 3.37
N GLN A 24 8.21 4.14 4.51
CA GLN A 24 7.69 2.77 4.63
C GLN A 24 6.19 2.69 4.28
N LYS A 25 5.38 3.64 4.77
CA LYS A 25 3.95 3.71 4.42
C LYS A 25 3.74 3.90 2.91
N ALA A 26 4.52 4.77 2.27
CA ALA A 26 4.43 4.99 0.83
C ALA A 26 4.79 3.73 0.02
N ILE A 27 5.86 3.02 0.41
CA ILE A 27 6.24 1.74 -0.22
C ILE A 27 5.14 0.69 -0.03
N GLN A 28 4.57 0.59 1.16
CA GLN A 28 3.53 -0.39 1.45
C GLN A 28 2.28 -0.14 0.59
N SER A 29 1.87 1.12 0.45
CA SER A 29 0.77 1.53 -0.43
C SER A 29 1.04 1.14 -1.89
N GLN A 30 2.22 1.49 -2.42
CA GLN A 30 2.64 1.09 -3.77
C GLN A 30 2.61 -0.42 -3.97
N LYS A 31 3.13 -1.19 -3.00
CA LYS A 31 3.14 -2.66 -3.05
C LYS A 31 1.72 -3.22 -3.11
N GLN A 32 0.78 -2.64 -2.36
CA GLN A 32 -0.62 -3.06 -2.40
C GLN A 32 -1.26 -2.76 -3.76
N THR A 33 -1.01 -1.58 -4.32
CA THR A 33 -1.48 -1.19 -5.65
C THR A 33 -0.97 -2.15 -6.73
N LEU A 34 0.33 -2.43 -6.74
CA LEU A 34 0.93 -3.34 -7.73
C LEU A 34 0.37 -4.76 -7.64
N LYS A 35 0.16 -5.27 -6.41
CA LYS A 35 -0.50 -6.57 -6.20
C LYS A 35 -1.92 -6.59 -6.73
N LEU A 36 -2.69 -5.53 -6.46
CA LEU A 36 -4.08 -5.41 -6.91
C LEU A 36 -4.16 -5.40 -8.44
N LEU A 37 -3.26 -4.66 -9.09
CA LEU A 37 -3.17 -4.61 -10.55
C LEU A 37 -2.86 -5.99 -11.12
N GLY A 38 -1.86 -6.71 -10.60
CA GLY A 38 -1.53 -8.05 -11.06
C GLY A 38 -2.68 -9.04 -10.90
N VAL A 39 -3.24 -9.16 -9.69
CA VAL A 39 -4.35 -10.08 -9.39
C VAL A 39 -5.57 -9.81 -10.29
N CYS A 40 -5.93 -8.54 -10.46
CA CYS A 40 -7.09 -8.21 -11.27
C CYS A 40 -6.83 -8.33 -12.76
N PHE A 41 -5.61 -8.07 -13.23
CA PHE A 41 -5.22 -8.29 -14.61
C PHE A 41 -5.31 -9.78 -14.98
N ASP A 42 -4.68 -10.66 -14.19
CA ASP A 42 -4.72 -12.12 -14.40
C ASP A 42 -6.15 -12.66 -14.44
N ARG A 43 -7.03 -12.10 -13.62
CA ARG A 43 -8.43 -12.54 -13.53
C ARG A 43 -9.31 -12.01 -14.65
N CYS A 44 -9.10 -10.77 -15.09
CA CYS A 44 -10.03 -10.07 -15.97
C CYS A 44 -9.55 -9.96 -17.41
N VAL A 45 -8.26 -10.15 -17.69
CA VAL A 45 -7.64 -9.97 -19.00
C VAL A 45 -7.04 -11.30 -19.47
N PRO A 46 -7.87 -12.24 -19.95
CA PRO A 46 -7.40 -13.58 -20.34
C PRO A 46 -6.45 -13.55 -21.54
N THR A 47 -6.65 -12.61 -22.45
CA THR A 47 -5.74 -12.32 -23.56
C THR A 47 -5.43 -10.83 -23.56
N PRO A 48 -4.18 -10.44 -23.33
CA PRO A 48 -3.75 -9.05 -23.44
C PRO A 48 -3.87 -8.55 -24.89
N GLY A 49 -4.23 -7.28 -25.03
CA GLY A 49 -4.25 -6.56 -26.31
C GLY A 49 -3.94 -5.09 -26.09
N GLU A 50 -3.88 -4.32 -27.17
CA GLU A 50 -3.55 -2.87 -27.14
C GLU A 50 -4.58 -2.04 -26.37
N VAL A 51 -5.83 -2.51 -26.30
CA VAL A 51 -6.95 -1.82 -25.64
C VAL A 51 -7.78 -2.76 -24.78
N LEU A 52 -8.27 -2.25 -23.66
CA LEU A 52 -9.22 -2.98 -22.82
C LEU A 52 -10.63 -2.86 -23.40
N THR A 53 -11.26 -4.01 -23.62
CA THR A 53 -12.70 -4.07 -23.94
C THR A 53 -13.53 -3.53 -22.77
N THR A 54 -14.77 -3.08 -23.04
CA THR A 54 -15.70 -2.62 -22.00
C THR A 54 -15.94 -3.66 -20.90
N SER A 55 -15.95 -4.95 -21.27
CA SER A 55 -16.08 -6.06 -20.32
C SER A 55 -14.86 -6.17 -19.40
N GLN A 56 -13.65 -6.09 -19.97
CA GLN A 56 -12.40 -6.10 -19.20
C GLN A 56 -12.32 -4.90 -18.26
N GLN A 57 -12.66 -3.70 -18.71
CA GLN A 57 -12.70 -2.50 -17.87
C GLN A 57 -13.67 -2.65 -16.69
N SER A 58 -14.89 -3.15 -16.97
CA SER A 58 -15.91 -3.39 -15.95
C SER A 58 -15.47 -4.48 -14.94
N CYS A 59 -14.82 -5.53 -15.42
CA CYS A 59 -14.27 -6.59 -14.58
C CYS A 59 -13.17 -6.05 -13.67
N LEU A 60 -12.20 -5.30 -14.23
CA LEU A 60 -11.09 -4.71 -13.48
C LEU A 60 -11.60 -3.78 -12.37
N TRP A 61 -12.56 -2.90 -12.67
CA TRP A 61 -13.19 -2.04 -11.67
C TRP A 61 -13.80 -2.84 -10.51
N ARG A 62 -14.63 -3.84 -10.84
CA ARG A 62 -15.28 -4.71 -9.84
C ARG A 62 -14.25 -5.51 -9.03
N CYS A 63 -13.23 -6.04 -9.70
CA CYS A 63 -12.17 -6.80 -9.05
C CYS A 63 -11.39 -5.95 -8.05
N ALA A 64 -10.99 -4.74 -8.45
CA ALA A 64 -10.25 -3.82 -7.60
C ALA A 64 -11.06 -3.45 -6.35
N GLN A 65 -12.32 -3.06 -6.56
CA GLN A 65 -13.24 -2.71 -5.47
C GLN A 65 -13.40 -3.88 -4.47
N ARG A 66 -13.68 -5.09 -4.96
CA ARG A 66 -13.90 -6.25 -4.08
C ARG A 66 -12.65 -6.67 -3.31
N ASN A 67 -11.48 -6.57 -3.92
CA ASN A 67 -10.22 -6.86 -3.23
C ASN A 67 -9.93 -5.85 -2.12
N LEU A 68 -10.20 -4.56 -2.32
CA LEU A 68 -10.02 -3.54 -1.28
C LEU A 68 -10.99 -3.74 -0.11
N GLU A 69 -12.28 -3.96 -0.41
CA GLU A 69 -13.30 -4.25 0.61
C GLU A 69 -12.96 -5.51 1.41
N THR A 70 -12.50 -6.57 0.72
CA THR A 70 -12.10 -7.83 1.36
C THR A 70 -10.86 -7.64 2.24
N GLN A 71 -9.85 -6.91 1.76
CA GLN A 71 -8.67 -6.58 2.57
C GLN A 71 -9.06 -5.81 3.83
N TYR A 72 -9.91 -4.79 3.72
CA TYR A 72 -10.38 -4.03 4.86
C TYR A 72 -11.13 -4.90 5.88
N PHE A 73 -12.05 -5.75 5.40
CA PHE A 73 -12.80 -6.68 6.24
C PHE A 73 -11.87 -7.63 7.01
N ILE A 74 -10.90 -8.25 6.33
CA ILE A 74 -9.93 -9.16 6.95
C ILE A 74 -9.11 -8.43 8.02
N LEU A 75 -8.56 -7.25 7.70
CA LEU A 75 -7.77 -6.47 8.65
C LEU A 75 -8.58 -6.11 9.89
N LYS A 76 -9.82 -5.64 9.73
CA LYS A 76 -10.70 -5.33 10.86
C LYS A 76 -11.00 -6.55 11.73
N ARG A 77 -11.21 -7.71 11.11
CA ARG A 77 -11.43 -8.97 11.83
C ARG A 77 -10.20 -9.36 12.65
N LEU A 78 -9.01 -9.26 12.06
CA LEU A 78 -7.74 -9.57 12.72
C LEU A 78 -7.44 -8.61 13.87
N GLU A 79 -7.69 -7.31 13.70
CA GLU A 79 -7.60 -6.31 14.79
C GLU A 79 -8.49 -6.69 15.97
N GLY A 80 -9.74 -7.07 15.71
CA GLY A 80 -10.67 -7.52 16.75
C GLY A 80 -10.21 -8.80 17.45
N MET A 81 -9.64 -9.76 16.70
CA MET A 81 -9.08 -10.99 17.28
C MET A 81 -7.85 -10.69 18.15
N ALA A 82 -6.95 -9.83 17.68
CA ALA A 82 -5.77 -9.43 18.44
C ALA A 82 -6.13 -8.71 19.74
N ALA A 83 -7.18 -7.91 19.74
CA ALA A 83 -7.70 -7.27 20.95
C ALA A 83 -8.22 -8.30 21.96
N ALA A 84 -8.93 -9.33 21.50
CA ALA A 84 -9.47 -10.39 22.36
C ALA A 84 -8.41 -11.38 22.90
N LEU A 85 -7.24 -11.47 22.25
CA LEU A 85 -6.16 -12.37 22.63
C LEU A 85 -5.20 -11.80 23.69
N LYS A 86 -5.36 -10.54 24.11
CA LYS A 86 -4.53 -9.97 25.19
C LYS A 86 -4.87 -10.67 26.52
N PRO A 87 -3.97 -11.50 27.08
CA PRO A 87 -4.21 -12.13 28.38
C PRO A 87 -3.99 -11.07 29.47
N GLY A 88 -4.99 -10.86 30.33
CA GLY A 88 -4.83 -10.12 31.60
C GLY A 88 -5.21 -8.64 31.60
N GLN A 89 -6.45 -8.32 31.19
CA GLN A 89 -7.17 -7.19 31.79
C GLN A 89 -8.22 -7.74 32.76
#